data_AF-A0A0F9AHY1-F1
#
_entry.id   AF-A0A0F9AHY1-F1
#
_cell.length_a   1.000
_cell.length_b   1.000
_cell.length_c   1.000
_cell.angle_alpha   90.00
_cell.angle_beta   90.00
_cell.angle_gamma   90.00
#
_symmetry.space_group_name_H-M   'P 1'
#
loop_
_entity.id
_entity.type
_entity.pdbx_description
1 polymer ?
#
loop_
_entity_poly.entity_id
_entity_poly.type
_entity_poly.pdbx_seq_one_letter_code
_entity_poly.pdbx_strand_id
1 'polypeptide(L)'
;LHPAILRKMGVKGRAVAFTIWPQDVPLPRNASATRPPLELSDLQAVERDFAFVVDEGVEALTLVNAAAGADKALIEDVRVFDQFIGGALGEGQKSLAIAVRLQPRGQTLTEAEIEAVSAKIVEKVSKATGGHLRG
;
A
#
# COMPACT_ATOMS: atom_id res chain seq x y z
N LEU A 1 -2.81 -24.95 -2.86
CA LEU A 1 -3.01 -26.19 -3.65
C LEU A 1 -4.48 -26.60 -3.64
N HIS A 2 -5.05 -26.97 -4.80
CA HIS A 2 -6.47 -27.31 -4.89
C HIS A 2 -6.81 -28.52 -3.98
N PRO A 3 -7.90 -28.49 -3.19
CA PRO A 3 -8.21 -29.55 -2.21
C PRO A 3 -8.31 -30.96 -2.81
N ALA A 4 -8.76 -31.08 -4.06
CA ALA A 4 -8.83 -32.38 -4.74
C ALA A 4 -7.46 -33.03 -4.98
N ILE A 5 -6.42 -32.21 -5.23
CA ILE A 5 -5.04 -32.68 -5.42
C ILE A 5 -4.49 -33.16 -4.07
N LEU A 6 -4.71 -32.38 -3.01
CA LEU A 6 -4.26 -32.74 -1.65
C LEU A 6 -4.85 -34.08 -1.17
N ARG A 7 -6.14 -34.32 -1.43
CA ARG A 7 -6.79 -35.60 -1.13
C ARG A 7 -6.15 -36.78 -1.88
N LYS A 8 -5.88 -36.62 -3.18
CA LYS A 8 -5.21 -37.67 -3.98
C LYS A 8 -3.80 -37.97 -3.51
N MET A 9 -3.09 -36.97 -2.98
CA MET A 9 -1.73 -37.11 -2.47
C MET A 9 -1.66 -37.53 -1.00
N GLY A 10 -2.80 -37.75 -0.33
CA GLY A 10 -2.84 -38.13 1.09
C GLY A 10 -2.38 -37.01 2.06
N VAL A 11 -2.33 -35.76 1.60
CA VAL A 11 -1.90 -34.62 2.42
C VAL A 11 -3.07 -34.13 3.25
N LYS A 12 -2.90 -34.13 4.58
CA LYS A 12 -3.88 -33.62 5.54
C LYS A 12 -3.73 -32.11 5.71
N GLY A 13 -4.86 -31.40 5.77
CA GLY A 13 -4.88 -29.97 6.04
C GLY A 13 -4.68 -29.08 4.80
N ARG A 14 -4.54 -27.78 5.04
CA ARG A 14 -4.34 -26.77 3.99
C ARG A 14 -2.87 -26.70 3.64
N ALA A 15 -2.56 -26.72 2.35
CA ALA A 15 -1.20 -26.52 1.85
C ALA A 15 -1.15 -25.39 0.81
N VAL A 16 -0.15 -24.54 0.96
CA VAL A 16 0.19 -23.46 0.02
C VAL A 16 1.49 -23.85 -0.67
N ALA A 17 1.58 -23.59 -1.97
CA ALA A 17 2.77 -23.82 -2.76
C ALA A 17 2.90 -22.68 -3.77
N PHE A 18 4.14 -22.32 -4.07
CA PHE A 18 4.50 -21.39 -5.13
C PHE A 18 5.71 -21.95 -5.87
N THR A 19 5.91 -21.51 -7.10
CA THR A 19 7.08 -21.88 -7.91
C THR A 19 7.66 -20.60 -8.48
N ILE A 20 8.98 -20.47 -8.36
CA ILE A 20 9.76 -19.40 -9.00
C ILE A 20 10.71 -20.05 -9.99
N TRP A 21 10.90 -19.40 -11.13
CA TRP A 21 11.96 -19.74 -12.07
C TRP A 21 13.12 -18.79 -11.82
N PRO A 22 14.24 -19.25 -11.22
CA PRO A 22 15.34 -18.35 -10.85
C PRO A 22 15.90 -17.55 -12.03
N GLN A 23 15.82 -18.10 -13.25
CA GLN A 23 16.26 -17.43 -14.47
C GLN A 23 15.39 -16.24 -14.89
N ASP A 24 14.13 -16.19 -14.46
CA ASP A 24 13.18 -15.14 -14.83
C ASP A 24 13.10 -14.04 -13.77
N VAL A 25 13.80 -14.19 -12.64
CA VAL A 25 13.89 -13.14 -11.62
C VAL A 25 14.69 -11.99 -12.23
N PRO A 26 14.06 -10.82 -12.48
CA PRO A 26 14.74 -9.71 -13.11
C PRO A 26 15.89 -9.25 -12.22
N LEU A 27 17.11 -9.38 -12.74
CA LEU A 27 18.29 -8.83 -12.08
C LEU A 27 18.28 -7.30 -12.23
N PRO A 28 18.76 -6.55 -11.22
CA PRO A 28 18.86 -5.10 -11.34
C PRO A 28 19.68 -4.71 -12.57
N ARG A 29 19.10 -3.88 -13.44
CA ARG A 29 19.73 -3.43 -14.71
C ARG A 29 21.05 -2.69 -14.50
N ASN A 30 21.22 -2.08 -13.32
CA ASN A 30 22.42 -1.36 -12.92
C ASN A 30 23.03 -2.01 -11.68
N ALA A 31 23.97 -2.94 -11.89
CA ALA A 31 24.82 -3.46 -10.83
C ALA A 31 26.03 -2.51 -10.64
N SER A 32 25.78 -1.29 -10.15
CA SER A 32 26.88 -0.47 -9.62
C SER A 32 27.40 -1.17 -8.36
N ALA A 33 28.70 -1.47 -8.31
CA ALA A 33 29.35 -1.97 -7.09
C ALA A 33 29.25 -0.95 -5.93
N THR A 34 29.03 0.32 -6.26
CA THR A 34 28.87 1.41 -5.31
C THR A 34 27.41 1.51 -4.89
N ARG A 35 27.15 1.29 -3.60
CA ARG A 35 25.86 1.60 -2.98
C ARG A 35 25.62 3.12 -3.09
N PRO A 36 24.40 3.58 -3.41
CA PRO A 36 24.09 5.00 -3.36
C PRO A 36 24.35 5.54 -1.94
N PRO A 37 24.70 6.83 -1.81
CA PRO A 37 24.87 7.45 -0.51
C PRO A 37 23.57 7.33 0.29
N LEU A 38 23.72 7.01 1.57
CA LEU A 38 22.61 6.95 2.50
C LEU A 38 22.15 8.39 2.80
N GLU A 39 20.96 8.76 2.30
CA GLU A 39 20.30 10.00 2.66
C GLU A 39 19.36 9.75 3.84
N LEU A 40 19.82 10.05 5.05
CA LEU A 40 18.96 10.08 6.24
C LEU A 40 18.38 11.48 6.40
N SER A 41 17.12 11.53 6.84
CA SER A 41 16.52 12.76 7.33
C SER A 41 16.50 12.71 8.86
N ASP A 42 17.14 13.70 9.49
CA ASP A 42 17.10 13.89 10.95
C ASP A 42 15.80 14.58 11.41
N LEU A 43 14.87 14.85 10.48
CA LEU A 43 13.60 15.51 10.75
C LEU A 43 12.55 14.49 11.20
N GLN A 44 11.61 14.95 12.02
CA GLN A 44 10.54 14.11 12.55
C GLN A 44 9.62 13.63 11.43
N ALA A 45 9.45 12.31 11.36
CA ALA A 45 8.47 11.67 10.49
C ALA A 45 7.06 11.85 11.03
N VAL A 46 6.09 11.98 10.14
CA VAL A 46 4.66 12.05 10.46
C VAL A 46 3.97 10.84 9.86
N GLU A 47 3.13 10.17 10.65
CA GLU A 47 2.28 9.08 10.17
C GLU A 47 0.82 9.56 10.16
N ARG A 48 0.13 9.36 9.03
CA ARG A 48 -1.28 9.68 8.86
C ARG A 48 -2.04 8.48 8.33
N ASP A 49 -3.15 8.18 8.98
CA ASP A 49 -4.01 7.08 8.63
C ASP A 49 -5.20 7.56 7.79
N PHE A 50 -5.53 6.81 6.75
CA PHE A 50 -6.67 7.07 5.89
C PHE A 50 -7.48 5.79 5.75
N ALA A 51 -8.79 5.89 5.95
CA ALA A 51 -9.71 4.81 5.66
C ALA A 51 -10.53 5.17 4.43
N PHE A 52 -10.48 4.34 3.39
CA PHE A 52 -11.30 4.54 2.19
C PHE A 52 -12.35 3.46 2.09
N VAL A 53 -13.57 3.84 1.72
CA VAL A 53 -14.59 2.88 1.29
C VAL A 53 -14.50 2.73 -0.22
N VAL A 54 -14.33 1.50 -0.69
CA VAL A 54 -14.16 1.13 -2.10
C VAL A 54 -15.04 -0.07 -2.43
N ASP A 55 -15.25 -0.32 -3.72
CA ASP A 55 -15.85 -1.56 -4.20
C ASP A 55 -14.99 -2.79 -3.81
N GLU A 56 -15.65 -3.92 -3.52
CA GLU A 56 -14.98 -5.15 -3.08
C GLU A 56 -13.95 -5.68 -4.09
N GLY A 57 -14.17 -5.44 -5.39
CA GLY A 57 -13.27 -5.83 -6.47
C GLY A 57 -12.00 -4.99 -6.58
N VAL A 58 -11.92 -3.83 -5.90
CA VAL A 58 -10.73 -2.96 -5.95
C VAL A 58 -9.56 -3.63 -5.26
N GLU A 59 -8.46 -3.85 -5.97
CA GLU A 59 -7.24 -4.36 -5.38
C GLU A 59 -6.64 -3.35 -4.39
N ALA A 60 -6.22 -3.82 -3.21
CA ALA A 60 -5.58 -2.96 -2.22
C ALA A 60 -4.30 -2.30 -2.75
N LEU A 61 -3.60 -2.99 -3.66
CA LEU A 61 -2.40 -2.47 -4.31
C LEU A 61 -2.69 -1.23 -5.17
N THR A 62 -3.85 -1.15 -5.82
CA THR A 62 -4.26 0.04 -6.58
C THR A 62 -4.36 1.26 -5.68
N LEU A 63 -4.95 1.09 -4.50
CA LEU A 63 -5.07 2.13 -3.49
C LEU A 63 -3.70 2.56 -2.94
N VAL A 64 -2.84 1.60 -2.58
CA VAL A 64 -1.48 1.86 -2.08
C VAL A 64 -0.65 2.61 -3.11
N ASN A 65 -0.68 2.18 -4.38
CA ASN A 65 0.07 2.83 -5.45
C ASN A 65 -0.45 4.26 -5.73
N ALA A 66 -1.76 4.48 -5.65
CA ALA A 66 -2.34 5.80 -5.83
C ALA A 66 -1.92 6.77 -4.71
N ALA A 67 -1.94 6.31 -3.46
CA ALA A 67 -1.48 7.09 -2.31
C ALA A 67 0.03 7.38 -2.39
N ALA A 68 0.86 6.36 -2.61
CA ALA A 68 2.31 6.52 -2.75
C ALA A 68 2.70 7.44 -3.92
N GLY A 69 1.88 7.46 -4.98
CA GLY A 69 2.04 8.34 -6.14
C GLY A 69 1.51 9.77 -5.98
N ALA A 70 0.96 10.13 -4.81
CA ALA A 70 0.43 11.47 -4.56
C ALA A 70 1.55 12.52 -4.39
N ASP A 71 2.61 12.18 -3.66
CA ASP A 71 3.80 13.01 -3.48
C ASP A 71 5.05 12.15 -3.24
N LYS A 72 5.80 11.85 -4.31
CA LYS A 72 6.97 10.96 -4.24
C LYS A 72 8.17 11.56 -3.50
N ALA A 73 8.15 12.86 -3.19
CA ALA A 73 9.23 13.51 -2.48
C ALA A 73 9.05 13.36 -0.97
N LEU A 74 7.80 13.47 -0.49
CA LEU A 74 7.47 13.43 0.93
C LEU A 74 6.99 12.07 1.42
N ILE A 75 6.28 11.29 0.59
CA ILE A 75 5.77 9.98 0.99
C ILE A 75 6.91 8.97 0.93
N GLU A 76 7.29 8.46 2.08
CA GLU A 76 8.34 7.44 2.22
C GLU A 76 7.76 6.03 2.08
N ASP A 77 6.64 5.76 2.74
CA ASP A 77 6.00 4.45 2.75
C ASP A 77 4.48 4.55 2.86
N VAL A 78 3.79 3.54 2.29
CA VAL A 78 2.34 3.37 2.40
C VAL A 78 2.04 1.91 2.64
N ARG A 79 1.37 1.61 3.75
CA ARG A 79 1.01 0.25 4.16
C ARG A 79 -0.47 0.11 4.45
N VAL A 80 -1.05 -1.03 4.05
CA VAL A 80 -2.39 -1.42 4.48
C VAL A 80 -2.28 -2.05 5.85
N PHE A 81 -3.10 -1.60 6.81
CA PHE A 81 -3.12 -2.18 8.16
C PHE A 81 -4.47 -2.76 8.56
N ASP A 82 -5.56 -2.37 7.91
CA ASP A 82 -6.88 -2.93 8.17
C ASP A 82 -7.73 -3.07 6.90
N GLN A 83 -8.55 -4.12 6.87
CA GLN A 83 -9.57 -4.35 5.86
C GLN A 83 -10.86 -4.79 6.54
N PHE A 84 -11.91 -3.99 6.39
CA PHE A 84 -13.22 -4.27 6.95
C PHE A 84 -14.25 -4.48 5.84
N ILE A 85 -15.01 -5.59 5.92
CA ILE A 85 -16.07 -5.95 4.96
C ILE A 85 -17.38 -6.16 5.72
N GLY A 86 -18.48 -5.62 5.20
CA GLY A 86 -19.84 -5.83 5.70
C GLY A 86 -20.35 -4.79 6.70
N GLY A 87 -21.50 -5.09 7.32
CA GLY A 87 -22.14 -4.21 8.30
C GLY A 87 -22.57 -2.86 7.72
N ALA A 88 -22.03 -1.78 8.27
CA ALA A 88 -22.42 -0.40 7.96
C ALA A 88 -21.96 0.12 6.58
N LEU A 89 -21.15 -0.65 5.84
CA LEU A 89 -20.65 -0.24 4.51
C LEU A 89 -21.61 -0.57 3.36
N GLY A 90 -22.61 -1.41 3.59
CA GLY A 90 -23.48 -1.96 2.54
C GLY A 90 -22.87 -3.15 1.81
N GLU A 91 -23.67 -3.82 0.98
CA GLU A 91 -23.21 -4.96 0.17
C GLU A 91 -22.26 -4.50 -0.95
N GLY A 92 -21.24 -5.32 -1.26
CA GLY A 92 -20.26 -5.05 -2.31
C GLY A 92 -19.23 -3.96 -1.99
N GLN A 93 -19.21 -3.46 -0.76
CA GLN A 93 -18.25 -2.45 -0.31
C GLN A 93 -17.29 -3.01 0.74
N LYS A 94 -16.07 -2.50 0.72
CA LYS A 94 -15.06 -2.74 1.76
C LYS A 94 -14.38 -1.44 2.15
N SER A 95 -13.96 -1.36 3.40
CA SER A 95 -13.12 -0.28 3.90
C SER A 95 -11.68 -0.78 4.00
N LEU A 96 -10.76 -0.06 3.35
CA LEU A 96 -9.34 -0.29 3.43
C LEU A 96 -8.69 0.86 4.20
N ALA A 97 -7.98 0.53 5.27
CA ALA A 97 -7.22 1.51 6.04
C ALA A 97 -5.73 1.41 5.68
N ILE A 98 -5.15 2.56 5.34
CA ILE A 98 -3.72 2.71 5.07
C ILE A 98 -3.08 3.68 6.02
N ALA A 99 -1.84 3.39 6.39
CA ALA A 99 -0.94 4.31 7.07
C ALA A 99 0.05 4.84 6.05
N VAL A 100 0.16 6.17 5.99
CA VAL A 100 1.08 6.88 5.10
C VAL A 100 2.14 7.57 5.95
N ARG A 101 3.40 7.24 5.68
CA ARG A 101 4.55 7.84 6.36
C ARG A 101 5.12 8.98 5.52
N LEU A 102 5.09 10.18 6.09
CA LEU A 102 5.64 11.40 5.52
C LEU A 102 7.01 11.69 6.15
N GLN A 103 8.06 11.76 5.33
CA GLN A 103 9.42 12.04 5.77
C GLN A 103 9.91 13.35 5.13
N PRO A 104 9.86 14.48 5.84
CA PRO A 104 10.43 15.73 5.34
C PRO A 104 11.93 15.61 5.11
N ARG A 105 12.46 16.33 4.12
CA ARG A 105 13.90 16.36 3.77
C ARG A 105 14.59 17.72 3.95
N GLY A 106 13.82 18.80 4.12
CA GLY A 106 14.35 20.16 4.22
C GLY A 106 14.05 20.82 5.56
N GLN A 107 12.77 20.92 5.90
CA GLN A 107 12.27 21.49 7.14
C GLN A 107 11.17 20.61 7.73
N THR A 108 10.94 20.73 9.03
CA THR A 108 9.81 20.08 9.69
C THR A 108 8.51 20.48 9.00
N LEU A 109 7.63 19.50 8.76
CA LEU A 109 6.34 19.76 8.14
C LEU A 109 5.47 20.61 9.05
N THR A 110 4.87 21.64 8.47
CA THR A 110 3.78 22.39 9.09
C THR A 110 2.45 21.67 8.90
N GLU A 111 1.46 21.99 9.73
CA GLU A 111 0.11 21.40 9.60
C GLU A 111 -0.48 21.67 8.21
N ALA A 112 -0.27 22.87 7.66
CA ALA A 112 -0.74 23.23 6.32
C ALA A 112 -0.12 22.35 5.21
N GLU A 113 1.16 21.99 5.33
CA GLU A 113 1.83 21.10 4.37
C GLU A 113 1.33 19.66 4.50
N ILE A 114 1.08 19.20 5.72
CA ILE A 114 0.51 17.86 5.98
C ILE A 114 -0.89 17.77 5.36
N GLU A 115 -1.75 18.76 5.63
CA GLU A 115 -3.10 18.81 5.05
C GLU A 115 -3.10 18.89 3.53
N ALA A 116 -2.17 19.65 2.94
CA ALA A 116 -2.03 19.71 1.49
C ALA A 116 -1.65 18.34 0.88
N VAL A 117 -0.78 17.57 1.53
CA VAL A 117 -0.42 16.21 1.08
C VAL A 117 -1.58 15.24 1.31
N SER A 118 -2.26 15.31 2.46
CA SER A 118 -3.45 14.52 2.77
C SER A 118 -4.54 14.70 1.72
N ALA A 119 -4.83 15.95 1.35
CA ALA A 119 -5.82 16.27 0.31
C ALA A 119 -5.43 15.65 -1.05
N LYS A 120 -4.15 15.74 -1.44
CA LYS A 120 -3.66 15.10 -2.68
C LYS A 120 -3.80 13.57 -2.64
N ILE A 121 -3.52 12.94 -1.50
CA ILE A 121 -3.68 11.49 -1.32
C ILE A 121 -5.15 11.11 -1.52
N VAL A 122 -6.08 11.82 -0.86
CA VAL A 122 -7.52 11.58 -0.96
C VAL A 122 -8.00 11.74 -2.40
N GLU A 123 -7.57 12.79 -3.10
CA GLU A 123 -7.94 13.03 -4.50
C GLU A 123 -7.44 11.89 -5.42
N LYS A 124 -6.16 11.53 -5.30
CA LYS A 124 -5.53 10.49 -6.12
C LYS A 124 -6.16 9.12 -5.90
N VAL A 125 -6.39 8.76 -4.63
CA VAL A 125 -7.00 7.48 -4.28
C VAL A 125 -8.43 7.44 -4.79
N SER A 126 -9.25 8.47 -4.50
CA SER A 126 -10.64 8.54 -4.96
C SER A 126 -10.74 8.43 -6.48
N LYS A 127 -9.83 9.10 -7.21
CA LYS A 127 -9.78 9.03 -8.68
C LYS A 127 -9.37 7.64 -9.21
N ALA A 128 -8.46 6.95 -8.53
CA ALA A 128 -7.94 5.66 -8.98
C ALA A 128 -8.87 4.48 -8.64
N THR A 129 -9.59 4.57 -7.53
CA THR A 129 -10.42 3.46 -7.01
C THR A 129 -11.91 3.71 -7.14
N GLY A 130 -12.34 4.95 -7.40
CA GLY A 130 -13.74 5.36 -7.30
C GLY A 130 -14.26 5.40 -5.85
N GLY A 131 -13.38 5.20 -4.86
CA GLY A 131 -13.73 5.23 -3.45
C GLY A 131 -13.83 6.63 -2.88
N HIS A 132 -14.23 6.71 -1.62
CA HIS A 132 -14.28 7.95 -0.84
C HIS A 132 -13.67 7.75 0.54
N LEU A 133 -13.18 8.84 1.13
CA LEU A 133 -12.65 8.82 2.49
C LEU A 133 -13.78 8.56 3.50
N ARG A 134 -13.50 7.71 4.48
CA ARG A 134 -14.36 7.34 5.58
C ARG A 134 -13.93 8.11 6.82
N GLY A 135 -14.55 9.26 7.06
CA GLY A 135 -14.24 10.15 8.19
C GLY A 135 -14.12 11.59 7.75
#